data_AF-D8TXT7-F1
#
_entry.id   AF-D8TXT7-F1
#
_cell.length_a   1.000
_cell.length_b   1.000
_cell.length_c   1.000
_cell.angle_alpha   90.00
_cell.angle_beta   90.00
_cell.angle_gamma   90.00
#
_symmetry.space_group_name_H-M   'P 1'
#
loop_
_entity.id
_entity.type
_entity.pdbx_description
1 polymer ?
#
loop_
_entity_poly.entity_id
_entity_poly.type
_entity_poly.pdbx_seq_one_letter_code
_entity_poly.pdbx_strand_id
1 'polypeptide(L)'
;MWTSEGYIGCFVDNADRVLPQYLAVYDSRMSVSYCRGLAKAAGLPYFGVEYGQECYGGSDMARAVSLGPSNGCTSVCFGDFRQVCGGGWAIDIYETSPSEGYIGCFADDADHVLPERLADNDPNMSVSYCRNLAKAAGLPYFGVEYGQECYGGSDMERATRLGRSSNCTHSCSGDTSQICGGDWAVNIYETSPIGMYGEHRVKHD
;
A
#
# COMPACT_ATOMS: atom_id res chain seq x y z
N MET A 1 -9.78 17.57 -3.69
CA MET A 1 -8.71 16.83 -4.40
C MET A 1 -8.67 15.47 -3.72
N TRP A 2 -9.20 14.44 -4.36
CA TRP A 2 -9.39 13.13 -3.71
C TRP A 2 -8.17 12.26 -3.99
N THR A 3 -7.60 11.70 -2.93
CA THR A 3 -6.30 11.04 -2.92
C THR A 3 -6.41 9.61 -3.48
N SER A 4 -5.52 9.30 -4.42
CA SER A 4 -5.19 7.98 -4.97
C SER A 4 -4.53 7.05 -3.94
N GLU A 5 -4.80 7.24 -2.64
CA GLU A 5 -4.11 6.54 -1.57
C GLU A 5 -4.23 5.03 -1.74
N GLY A 6 -3.09 4.38 -1.91
CA GLY A 6 -3.01 2.94 -2.09
C GLY A 6 -3.44 2.44 -3.46
N TYR A 7 -3.68 3.29 -4.48
CA TYR A 7 -3.95 2.81 -5.83
C TYR A 7 -2.74 2.05 -6.39
N ILE A 8 -2.95 0.81 -6.82
CA ILE A 8 -1.90 -0.05 -7.37
C ILE A 8 -1.93 0.00 -8.91
N GLY A 9 -3.12 0.01 -9.49
CA GLY A 9 -3.27 0.10 -10.95
C GLY A 9 -4.55 -0.54 -11.46
N CYS A 10 -4.75 -0.41 -12.78
CA CYS A 10 -5.81 -1.06 -13.52
C CYS A 10 -5.30 -2.38 -14.13
N PHE A 11 -5.99 -3.48 -13.87
CA PHE A 11 -5.59 -4.83 -14.32
C PHE A 11 -6.70 -5.49 -15.14
N VAL A 12 -6.29 -6.41 -16.01
CA VAL A 12 -7.24 -7.31 -16.69
C VAL A 12 -7.86 -8.23 -15.65
N ASP A 13 -9.18 -8.40 -15.70
CA ASP A 13 -9.90 -9.38 -14.91
C ASP A 13 -10.61 -10.41 -15.80
N ASN A 14 -11.08 -11.52 -15.23
CA ASN A 14 -11.85 -12.53 -15.93
C ASN A 14 -12.71 -13.34 -14.95
N ALA A 15 -13.37 -14.38 -15.46
CA ALA A 15 -14.31 -15.20 -14.70
C ALA A 15 -13.72 -15.84 -13.43
N ASP A 16 -12.40 -16.06 -13.36
CA ASP A 16 -11.77 -16.64 -12.17
C ASP A 16 -11.41 -15.57 -11.11
N ARG A 17 -11.58 -14.29 -11.43
CA ARG A 17 -11.27 -13.11 -10.61
C ARG A 17 -9.81 -12.98 -10.16
N VAL A 18 -9.20 -11.83 -10.38
CA VAL A 18 -7.85 -11.53 -9.84
C VAL A 18 -7.87 -11.30 -8.33
N LEU A 19 -8.97 -10.78 -7.79
CA LEU A 19 -9.24 -10.69 -6.36
C LEU A 19 -10.48 -11.56 -6.06
N PRO A 20 -10.33 -12.74 -5.44
CA PRO A 20 -11.36 -13.77 -5.46
C PRO A 20 -12.52 -13.55 -4.49
N GLN A 21 -12.39 -12.65 -3.50
CA GLN A 21 -13.43 -12.43 -2.51
C GLN A 21 -14.43 -11.39 -2.98
N TYR A 22 -15.70 -11.76 -3.06
CA TYR A 22 -16.80 -10.87 -3.40
C TYR A 22 -17.26 -10.15 -2.13
N LEU A 23 -17.00 -8.85 -2.03
CA LEU A 23 -17.32 -8.06 -0.83
C LEU A 23 -18.65 -7.33 -0.96
N ALA A 24 -18.94 -6.77 -2.14
CA ALA A 24 -20.24 -6.22 -2.50
C ALA A 24 -20.39 -6.18 -4.01
N VAL A 25 -21.46 -6.76 -4.55
CA VAL A 25 -21.77 -6.75 -5.99
C VAL A 25 -23.15 -6.15 -6.24
N TYR A 26 -23.29 -5.45 -7.36
CA TYR A 26 -24.51 -4.71 -7.71
C TYR A 26 -24.95 -3.70 -6.63
N ASP A 27 -23.98 -3.08 -5.95
CA ASP A 27 -24.26 -2.12 -4.86
C ASP A 27 -24.13 -0.68 -5.38
N SER A 28 -25.25 0.05 -5.41
CA SER A 28 -25.27 1.43 -5.89
C SER A 28 -24.50 2.42 -5.01
N ARG A 29 -24.09 2.01 -3.81
CA ARG A 29 -23.24 2.81 -2.91
C ARG A 29 -21.76 2.73 -3.26
N MET A 30 -21.39 1.98 -4.31
CA MET A 30 -20.02 1.68 -4.63
C MET A 30 -19.17 2.94 -4.79
N SER A 31 -18.09 3.03 -4.02
CA SER A 31 -17.02 4.01 -4.13
C SER A 31 -15.73 3.34 -3.66
N VAL A 32 -14.58 3.94 -3.99
CA VAL A 32 -13.27 3.42 -3.56
C VAL A 32 -13.21 3.33 -2.03
N SER A 33 -13.69 4.35 -1.32
CA SER A 33 -13.69 4.39 0.15
C SER A 33 -14.66 3.38 0.78
N TYR A 34 -15.81 3.16 0.16
CA TYR A 34 -16.77 2.14 0.60
C TYR A 34 -16.18 0.74 0.47
N CYS A 35 -15.62 0.41 -0.70
CA CYS A 35 -15.00 -0.89 -0.93
C CYS A 35 -13.80 -1.13 0.00
N ARG A 36 -12.96 -0.11 0.22
CA ARG A 36 -11.89 -0.14 1.22
C ARG A 36 -12.41 -0.50 2.61
N GLY A 37 -13.52 0.09 3.04
CA GLY A 37 -14.14 -0.21 4.33
C GLY A 37 -14.56 -1.68 4.46
N LEU A 38 -15.13 -2.25 3.40
CA LEU A 38 -15.49 -3.67 3.36
C LEU A 38 -14.24 -4.57 3.42
N ALA A 39 -13.19 -4.23 2.69
CA ALA A 39 -11.95 -5.00 2.68
C ALA A 39 -11.23 -4.96 4.04
N LYS A 40 -11.24 -3.79 4.71
CA LYS A 40 -10.76 -3.67 6.10
C LYS A 40 -11.54 -4.57 7.04
N ALA A 41 -12.87 -4.55 6.96
CA ALA A 41 -13.71 -5.41 7.80
C ALA A 41 -13.50 -6.90 7.53
N ALA A 42 -13.13 -7.27 6.30
CA ALA A 42 -12.78 -8.62 5.89
C ALA A 42 -11.31 -9.02 6.18
N GLY A 43 -10.48 -8.09 6.68
CA GLY A 43 -9.05 -8.34 6.92
C GLY A 43 -8.23 -8.60 5.65
N LEU A 44 -8.67 -8.08 4.50
CA LEU A 44 -8.03 -8.32 3.21
C LEU A 44 -7.04 -7.19 2.89
N PRO A 45 -5.77 -7.48 2.56
CA PRO A 45 -4.75 -6.46 2.29
C PRO A 45 -4.97 -5.69 0.99
N TYR A 46 -5.71 -6.27 0.04
CA TYR A 46 -6.05 -5.65 -1.23
C TYR A 46 -7.56 -5.66 -1.47
N PHE A 47 -8.02 -4.62 -2.13
CA PHE A 47 -9.38 -4.53 -2.65
C PHE A 47 -9.37 -4.00 -4.06
N GLY A 48 -10.41 -4.30 -4.81
CA GLY A 48 -10.57 -3.80 -6.16
C GLY A 48 -12.01 -3.47 -6.45
N VAL A 49 -12.20 -2.49 -7.33
CA VAL A 49 -13.51 -2.04 -7.77
C VAL A 49 -13.66 -2.27 -9.26
N GLU A 50 -14.82 -2.76 -9.66
CA GLU A 50 -15.13 -3.11 -11.05
C GLU A 50 -16.53 -2.64 -11.45
N TYR A 51 -16.67 -2.34 -12.75
CA TYR A 51 -17.93 -2.04 -13.41
C TYR A 51 -18.81 -0.98 -12.70
N GLY A 52 -18.18 -0.08 -11.95
CA GLY A 52 -18.86 0.99 -11.23
C GLY A 52 -19.64 0.58 -9.97
N GLN A 53 -19.89 -0.70 -9.74
CA GLN A 53 -20.83 -1.18 -8.71
C GLN A 53 -20.39 -2.47 -7.99
N GLU A 54 -19.18 -2.94 -8.25
CA GLU A 54 -18.65 -4.18 -7.71
C GLU A 54 -17.37 -3.92 -6.89
N CYS A 55 -17.24 -4.66 -5.80
CA CYS A 55 -16.14 -4.61 -4.85
C CYS A 55 -15.66 -6.02 -4.56
N TYR A 56 -14.36 -6.19 -4.75
CA TYR A 56 -13.62 -7.43 -4.59
C TYR A 56 -12.50 -7.23 -3.57
N GLY A 57 -12.03 -8.33 -2.99
CA GLY A 57 -10.88 -8.35 -2.12
C GLY A 57 -10.02 -9.60 -2.28
N GLY A 58 -8.78 -9.52 -1.83
CA GLY A 58 -7.84 -10.64 -1.93
C GLY A 58 -6.61 -10.46 -1.05
N SER A 59 -5.92 -11.58 -0.81
CA SER A 59 -4.70 -11.64 0.01
C SER A 59 -3.40 -11.51 -0.78
N ASP A 60 -3.44 -11.68 -2.09
CA ASP A 60 -2.28 -11.58 -2.98
C ASP A 60 -2.64 -10.95 -4.33
N MET A 61 -1.60 -10.58 -5.07
CA MET A 61 -1.67 -9.90 -6.37
C MET A 61 -1.13 -10.75 -7.52
N ALA A 62 -0.79 -12.02 -7.29
CA ALA A 62 -0.03 -12.82 -8.26
C ALA A 62 -0.79 -13.00 -9.58
N ARG A 63 -2.12 -13.20 -9.49
CA ARG A 63 -2.98 -13.34 -10.67
C ARG A 63 -3.15 -12.03 -11.44
N ALA A 64 -3.36 -10.91 -10.73
CA ALA A 64 -3.43 -9.59 -11.35
C ALA A 64 -2.16 -9.28 -12.14
N VAL A 65 -0.99 -9.53 -11.55
CA VAL A 65 0.31 -9.37 -12.21
C VAL A 65 0.46 -10.30 -13.41
N SER A 66 0.01 -11.56 -13.30
CA SER A 66 0.08 -12.54 -14.39
C SER A 66 -0.81 -12.18 -15.59
N LEU A 67 -2.00 -11.60 -15.37
CA LEU A 67 -2.87 -11.15 -16.46
C LEU A 67 -2.44 -9.80 -17.04
N GLY A 68 -1.79 -8.98 -16.21
CA GLY A 68 -1.18 -7.73 -16.63
C GLY A 68 -2.14 -6.53 -16.62
N PRO A 69 -1.62 -5.36 -17.03
CA PRO A 69 -2.35 -4.10 -16.97
C PRO A 69 -3.50 -4.06 -18.00
N SER A 70 -4.55 -3.31 -17.66
CA SER A 70 -5.67 -3.00 -18.54
C SER A 70 -5.81 -1.50 -18.76
N ASN A 71 -6.35 -1.10 -19.91
CA ASN A 71 -6.79 0.27 -20.18
C ASN A 71 -8.32 0.41 -20.05
N GLY A 72 -9.00 -0.62 -19.54
CA GLY A 72 -10.47 -0.70 -19.48
C GLY A 72 -11.09 -0.01 -18.26
N CYS A 73 -10.29 0.44 -17.28
CA CYS A 73 -10.80 1.07 -16.07
C CYS A 73 -11.29 2.50 -16.34
N THR A 74 -12.57 2.61 -16.68
CA THR A 74 -13.20 3.85 -17.16
C THR A 74 -14.62 4.03 -16.65
N SER A 75 -15.17 3.05 -15.94
CA SER A 75 -16.51 3.10 -15.36
C SER A 75 -16.51 3.97 -14.12
N VAL A 76 -17.45 4.90 -14.04
CA VAL A 76 -17.62 5.74 -12.86
C VAL A 76 -18.20 4.92 -11.70
N CYS A 77 -17.76 5.21 -10.48
CA CYS A 77 -18.35 4.61 -9.29
C CYS A 77 -19.80 5.09 -9.11
N PHE A 78 -20.74 4.17 -8.83
CA PHE A 78 -22.16 4.51 -8.70
C PHE A 78 -22.48 5.35 -7.47
N GLY A 79 -21.72 5.15 -6.39
CA GLY A 79 -21.85 5.88 -5.13
C GLY A 79 -21.03 7.17 -5.06
N ASP A 80 -20.10 7.39 -5.99
CA ASP A 80 -19.37 8.66 -6.14
C ASP A 80 -18.91 8.88 -7.58
N PHE A 81 -19.69 9.64 -8.36
CA PHE A 81 -19.43 9.91 -9.78
C PHE A 81 -18.13 10.70 -10.06
N ARG A 82 -17.39 11.10 -9.03
CA ARG A 82 -16.08 11.74 -9.16
C ARG A 82 -14.93 10.73 -9.22
N GLN A 83 -15.21 9.45 -9.02
CA GLN A 83 -14.23 8.37 -8.95
C GLN A 83 -14.43 7.38 -10.10
N VAL A 84 -13.35 6.70 -10.47
CA VAL A 84 -13.36 5.56 -11.42
C VAL A 84 -13.31 4.26 -10.60
N CYS A 85 -14.14 3.30 -10.98
CA CYS A 85 -14.31 2.00 -10.34
C CYS A 85 -14.24 0.89 -11.40
N GLY A 86 -13.06 0.72 -12.01
CA GLY A 86 -12.79 -0.33 -12.98
C GLY A 86 -13.60 -0.19 -14.27
N GLY A 87 -13.94 -1.32 -14.88
CA GLY A 87 -14.62 -1.44 -16.17
C GLY A 87 -15.05 -2.88 -16.41
N GLY A 88 -15.62 -3.19 -17.57
CA GLY A 88 -16.01 -4.57 -17.88
C GLY A 88 -14.77 -5.46 -18.00
N TRP A 89 -14.60 -6.42 -17.08
CA TRP A 89 -13.41 -7.28 -16.99
C TRP A 89 -12.10 -6.48 -16.82
N ALA A 90 -12.18 -5.32 -16.16
CA ALA A 90 -11.05 -4.47 -15.86
C ALA A 90 -11.20 -3.92 -14.45
N ILE A 91 -10.25 -4.22 -13.56
CA ILE A 91 -10.39 -3.91 -12.14
C ILE A 91 -9.33 -2.89 -11.71
N ASP A 92 -9.76 -1.83 -11.04
CA ASP A 92 -8.87 -0.91 -10.35
C ASP A 92 -8.56 -1.51 -8.97
N ILE A 93 -7.30 -1.85 -8.71
CA ILE A 93 -6.87 -2.48 -7.46
C ILE A 93 -6.16 -1.46 -6.57
N TYR A 94 -6.40 -1.57 -5.26
CA TYR A 94 -5.87 -0.71 -4.22
C TYR A 94 -5.37 -1.54 -3.03
N GLU A 95 -4.37 -1.04 -2.32
CA GLU A 95 -4.06 -1.45 -0.96
C GLU A 95 -5.18 -0.98 -0.01
N THR A 96 -5.63 -1.89 0.85
CA THR A 96 -6.68 -1.62 1.83
C THR A 96 -6.27 -0.61 2.90
N SER A 97 -4.99 -0.65 3.28
CA SER A 97 -4.42 0.22 4.30
C SER A 97 -3.01 0.66 3.88
N PRO A 98 -2.87 1.65 2.99
CA PRO A 98 -1.56 2.11 2.53
C PRO A 98 -0.69 2.67 3.68
N SER A 99 -1.33 3.14 4.76
CA SER A 99 -0.69 3.62 6.00
C SER A 99 -0.66 2.60 7.13
N GLU A 100 -1.08 1.35 6.92
CA GLU A 100 -0.90 0.32 7.96
C GLU A 100 0.58 0.07 8.20
N GLY A 101 0.92 -0.07 9.48
CA GLY A 101 2.30 -0.14 9.95
C GLY A 101 2.98 1.22 10.11
N TYR A 102 2.36 2.37 9.80
CA TYR A 102 3.02 3.67 10.02
C TYR A 102 3.38 3.88 11.49
N ILE A 103 4.68 3.98 11.77
CA ILE A 103 5.20 4.21 13.12
C ILE A 103 5.34 5.72 13.38
N GLY A 104 5.82 6.46 12.38
CA GLY A 104 5.98 7.90 12.50
C GLY A 104 7.04 8.48 11.57
N CYS A 105 7.16 9.80 11.63
CA CYS A 105 8.26 10.55 11.03
C CYS A 105 9.39 10.72 12.05
N PHE A 106 10.62 10.36 11.67
CA PHE A 106 11.81 10.41 12.50
C PHE A 106 12.92 11.19 11.80
N ALA A 107 13.79 11.81 12.59
CA ALA A 107 14.99 12.45 12.05
C ALA A 107 15.95 11.39 11.52
N ASP A 108 16.67 11.73 10.45
CA ASP A 108 17.75 10.91 9.90
C ASP A 108 19.09 11.66 9.88
N ASP A 109 20.18 10.93 9.67
CA ASP A 109 21.52 11.49 9.50
C ASP A 109 22.33 10.68 8.48
N ALA A 110 23.59 11.07 8.28
CA ALA A 110 24.47 10.44 7.28
C ALA A 110 24.72 8.93 7.49
N ASP A 111 24.48 8.40 8.69
CA ASP A 111 24.62 6.98 8.99
C ASP A 111 23.33 6.18 8.77
N HIS A 112 22.23 6.86 8.43
CA HIS A 112 20.87 6.33 8.28
C HIS A 112 20.34 5.53 9.49
N VAL A 113 19.21 5.96 10.05
CA VAL A 113 18.54 5.25 11.15
C VAL A 113 18.01 3.88 10.71
N LEU A 114 17.68 3.72 9.42
CA LEU A 114 17.46 2.44 8.74
C LEU A 114 18.65 2.16 7.80
N PRO A 115 19.55 1.22 8.15
CA PRO A 115 20.87 1.13 7.50
C PRO A 115 20.87 0.49 6.10
N GLU A 116 19.84 -0.27 5.74
CA GLU A 116 19.81 -0.98 4.46
C GLU A 116 19.17 -0.10 3.39
N ARG A 117 19.96 0.39 2.42
CA ARG A 117 19.42 1.13 1.27
C ARG A 117 18.86 0.14 0.24
N LEU A 118 17.56 0.17 0.02
CA LEU A 118 16.82 -0.77 -0.83
C LEU A 118 16.52 -0.21 -2.23
N ALA A 119 16.34 1.11 -2.34
CA ALA A 119 16.27 1.83 -3.60
C ALA A 119 16.71 3.28 -3.42
N ASP A 120 17.25 3.87 -4.48
CA ASP A 120 17.87 5.20 -4.49
C ASP A 120 17.49 5.95 -5.77
N ASN A 121 17.05 7.20 -5.63
CA ASN A 121 16.63 8.03 -6.76
C ASN A 121 15.64 7.32 -7.72
N ASP A 122 14.72 6.51 -7.16
CA ASP A 122 13.79 5.72 -7.96
C ASP A 122 12.58 6.60 -8.35
N PRO A 123 12.28 6.76 -9.65
CA PRO A 123 11.15 7.58 -10.10
C PRO A 123 9.78 6.94 -9.81
N ASN A 124 9.73 5.67 -9.40
CA ASN A 124 8.51 4.94 -9.10
C ASN A 124 8.30 4.77 -7.59
N MET A 125 8.97 5.56 -6.74
CA MET A 125 8.91 5.39 -5.30
C MET A 125 7.48 5.61 -4.78
N SER A 126 7.04 4.70 -3.92
CA SER A 126 5.82 4.79 -3.13
C SER A 126 6.02 4.03 -1.82
N VAL A 127 5.18 4.26 -0.82
CA VAL A 127 5.22 3.52 0.45
C VAL A 127 5.06 2.02 0.21
N SER A 128 4.14 1.63 -0.69
CA SER A 128 3.89 0.23 -1.05
C SER A 128 5.06 -0.41 -1.79
N TYR A 129 5.70 0.33 -2.70
CA TYR A 129 6.88 -0.14 -3.40
C TYR A 129 8.04 -0.40 -2.42
N CYS A 130 8.32 0.55 -1.54
CA CYS A 130 9.37 0.38 -0.53
C CYS A 130 9.07 -0.77 0.44
N ARG A 131 7.81 -0.92 0.87
CA ARG A 131 7.35 -2.07 1.66
C ARG A 131 7.67 -3.40 0.98
N ASN A 132 7.44 -3.51 -0.33
CA ASN A 132 7.68 -4.74 -1.08
C ASN A 132 9.18 -5.06 -1.19
N LEU A 133 10.03 -4.05 -1.36
CA LEU A 133 11.48 -4.21 -1.31
C LEU A 133 11.93 -4.72 0.07
N ALA A 134 11.41 -4.14 1.15
CA ALA A 134 11.75 -4.57 2.51
C ALA A 134 11.26 -5.99 2.81
N LYS A 135 10.05 -6.37 2.33
CA LYS A 135 9.56 -7.76 2.38
C LYS A 135 10.51 -8.72 1.67
N ALA A 136 10.94 -8.38 0.46
CA ALA A 136 11.87 -9.19 -0.32
C ALA A 136 13.24 -9.33 0.36
N ALA A 137 13.68 -8.29 1.08
CA ALA A 137 14.89 -8.28 1.89
C ALA A 137 14.74 -8.96 3.28
N GLY A 138 13.52 -9.35 3.68
CA GLY A 138 13.24 -9.93 4.99
C GLY A 138 13.37 -8.95 6.16
N LEU A 139 13.24 -7.64 5.91
CA LEU A 139 13.40 -6.60 6.92
C LEU A 139 12.05 -6.25 7.56
N PRO A 140 11.95 -6.23 8.91
CA PRO A 140 10.69 -5.99 9.60
C PRO A 140 10.26 -4.51 9.59
N TYR A 141 11.17 -3.59 9.29
CA TYR A 141 10.88 -2.17 9.16
C TYR A 141 11.43 -1.63 7.84
N PHE A 142 10.72 -0.64 7.31
CA PHE A 142 11.14 0.11 6.14
C PHE A 142 10.84 1.58 6.34
N GLY A 143 11.51 2.41 5.55
CA GLY A 143 11.29 3.84 5.55
C GLY A 143 11.51 4.44 4.19
N VAL A 144 10.79 5.52 3.94
CA VAL A 144 10.89 6.30 2.71
C VAL A 144 11.41 7.69 3.05
N GLU A 145 12.38 8.16 2.27
CA GLU A 145 13.05 9.44 2.46
C GLU A 145 13.18 10.19 1.13
N TYR A 146 13.24 11.52 1.24
CA TYR A 146 13.48 12.46 0.14
C TYR A 146 12.55 12.32 -1.08
N GLY A 147 11.42 11.63 -0.95
CA GLY A 147 10.46 11.37 -2.02
C GLY A 147 10.82 10.18 -2.93
N GLN A 148 12.06 9.71 -2.94
CA GLN A 148 12.59 8.82 -3.98
C GLN A 148 13.57 7.77 -3.47
N GLU A 149 13.73 7.66 -2.16
CA GLU A 149 14.64 6.72 -1.51
C GLU A 149 13.86 5.75 -0.62
N CYS A 150 14.36 4.52 -0.54
CA CYS A 150 13.81 3.45 0.27
C CYS A 150 14.91 2.82 1.12
N TYR A 151 14.63 2.72 2.41
CA TYR A 151 15.51 2.14 3.41
C TYR A 151 14.81 1.03 4.18
N GLY A 152 15.59 0.14 4.78
CA GLY A 152 15.12 -0.94 5.62
C GLY A 152 16.01 -1.17 6.83
N GLY A 153 15.47 -1.87 7.81
CA GLY A 153 16.20 -2.18 9.05
C GLY A 153 15.46 -3.17 9.92
N SER A 154 16.18 -3.70 10.91
CA SER A 154 15.65 -4.68 11.86
C SER A 154 15.60 -4.19 13.31
N ASP A 155 16.13 -3.01 13.58
CA ASP A 155 16.31 -2.49 14.94
C ASP A 155 15.55 -1.16 15.10
N MET A 156 14.46 -1.20 15.88
CA MET A 156 13.65 0.00 16.17
C MET A 156 14.30 0.98 17.14
N GLU A 157 15.21 0.52 18.00
CA GLU A 157 15.96 1.42 18.87
C GLU A 157 16.90 2.27 18.02
N ARG A 158 17.60 1.65 17.06
CA ARG A 158 18.36 2.38 16.05
C ARG A 158 17.46 3.28 15.20
N ALA A 159 16.35 2.75 14.68
CA ALA A 159 15.45 3.44 13.77
C ALA A 159 14.84 4.73 14.37
N THR A 160 14.80 4.82 15.70
CA THR A 160 14.21 5.96 16.43
C THR A 160 15.23 6.76 17.25
N ARG A 161 16.53 6.43 17.15
CA ARG A 161 17.60 6.99 18.01
C ARG A 161 17.72 8.52 17.95
N LEU A 162 17.34 9.13 16.83
CA LEU A 162 17.42 10.58 16.61
C LEU A 162 16.12 11.31 17.00
N GLY A 163 15.08 10.58 17.40
CA GLY A 163 13.79 11.13 17.78
C GLY A 163 12.90 11.51 16.59
N ARG A 164 11.74 12.08 16.90
CA ARG A 164 10.72 12.43 15.90
C ARG A 164 11.14 13.65 15.09
N SER A 165 10.68 13.70 13.85
CA SER A 165 10.81 14.86 12.97
C SER A 165 9.44 15.34 12.50
N SER A 166 9.36 16.61 12.10
CA SER A 166 8.23 17.19 11.37
C SER A 166 8.55 17.45 9.90
N ASN A 167 9.76 17.08 9.44
CA ASN A 167 10.24 17.36 8.08
C ASN A 167 9.85 16.30 7.06
N CYS A 168 9.03 15.32 7.41
CA CYS A 168 8.47 14.39 6.43
C CYS A 168 7.37 15.09 5.62
N THR A 169 7.77 15.80 4.58
CA THR A 169 6.90 16.65 3.75
C THR A 169 7.04 16.40 2.25
N HIS A 170 7.96 15.53 1.83
CA HIS A 170 8.21 15.26 0.42
C HIS A 170 7.20 14.26 -0.11
N SER A 171 6.58 14.58 -1.24
CA SER A 171 5.75 13.64 -1.98
C SER A 171 6.59 12.50 -2.54
N CYS A 172 6.03 11.29 -2.61
CA CYS A 172 6.69 10.18 -3.29
C CYS A 172 6.76 10.43 -4.82
N SER A 173 7.86 10.05 -5.45
CA SER A 173 8.09 10.26 -6.89
C SER A 173 7.13 9.46 -7.78
N GLY A 174 6.76 8.25 -7.35
CA GLY A 174 5.82 7.36 -8.04
C GLY A 174 4.36 7.50 -7.60
N ASP A 175 4.09 8.15 -6.47
CA ASP A 175 2.73 8.46 -6.01
C ASP A 175 2.72 9.76 -5.19
N THR A 176 2.43 10.88 -5.88
CA THR A 176 2.46 12.21 -5.25
C THR A 176 1.38 12.44 -4.19
N SER A 177 0.42 11.52 -4.05
CA SER A 177 -0.58 11.55 -2.99
C SER A 177 -0.05 11.05 -1.64
N GLN A 178 1.12 10.42 -1.63
CA GLN A 178 1.78 9.88 -0.45
C GLN A 178 2.96 10.75 -0.03
N ILE A 179 3.32 10.71 1.26
CA ILE A 179 4.49 11.40 1.81
C ILE A 179 5.62 10.39 2.05
N CYS A 180 6.74 10.61 1.38
CA CYS A 180 7.95 9.78 1.41
C CYS A 180 9.12 10.50 2.09
N GLY A 181 8.95 10.80 3.38
CA GLY A 181 9.99 11.45 4.20
C GLY A 181 10.25 12.89 3.78
N GLY A 182 11.48 13.36 3.95
CA GLY A 182 11.95 14.67 3.53
C GLY A 182 13.42 14.88 3.86
N ASP A 183 13.89 16.12 3.88
CA ASP A 183 15.29 16.44 4.17
C ASP A 183 15.72 15.92 5.56
N TRP A 184 16.61 14.93 5.58
CA TRP A 184 17.09 14.26 6.80
C TRP A 184 15.94 13.78 7.68
N ALA A 185 14.90 13.22 7.06
CA ALA A 185 13.70 12.79 7.74
C ALA A 185 13.05 11.61 7.02
N VAL A 186 12.82 10.52 7.76
CA VAL A 186 12.28 9.27 7.24
C VAL A 186 10.90 9.00 7.83
N ASN A 187 9.94 8.68 6.97
CA ASN A 187 8.69 8.07 7.41
C ASN A 187 8.93 6.58 7.57
N ILE A 188 8.80 6.06 8.79
CA ILE A 188 9.07 4.66 9.14
C ILE A 188 7.76 3.88 9.28
N TYR A 189 7.78 2.65 8.78
CA TYR A 189 6.67 1.72 8.76
C TYR A 189 7.11 0.31 9.17
N GLU A 190 6.20 -0.44 9.79
CA GLU A 190 6.29 -1.90 9.90
C GLU A 190 6.02 -2.54 8.54
N THR A 191 6.85 -3.51 8.17
CA THR A 191 6.73 -4.25 6.91
C THR A 191 5.50 -5.18 6.89
N SER A 192 4.97 -5.56 8.05
CA SER A 192 3.71 -6.29 8.22
C SER A 192 3.03 -5.83 9.50
N PRO A 193 1.74 -5.45 9.49
CA PRO A 193 1.03 -5.07 10.69
C PRO A 193 1.01 -6.23 11.70
N ILE A 194 1.33 -5.93 12.96
CA ILE A 194 1.17 -6.87 14.08
C ILE A 194 -0.31 -7.28 14.13
N GLY A 195 -0.61 -8.45 13.55
CA GLY A 195 -1.97 -8.96 13.36
C GLY A 195 -2.04 -10.13 12.37
N MET A 196 -1.03 -10.32 11.52
CA MET A 196 -0.95 -11.47 10.59
C MET A 196 -0.02 -12.61 11.05
N TYR A 197 0.57 -12.51 12.25
CA TYR A 197 1.28 -13.62 12.90
C TYR A 197 0.56 -14.06 14.17
N GLY A 198 -0.59 -14.70 13.98
CA GLY A 198 -1.11 -15.64 14.97
C GLY A 198 -0.25 -16.90 14.99
N GLU A 199 0.40 -17.13 16.13
CA GLU A 199 0.87 -18.42 16.66
C GLU A 199 2.02 -19.15 15.93
N HIS A 200 3.24 -19.07 16.49
CA HIS A 200 4.01 -20.27 16.90
C HIS A 200 5.29 -19.90 17.68
N ARG A 201 5.20 -20.03 19.01
CA ARG A 201 6.14 -20.73 19.92
C ARG A 201 5.95 -20.21 21.34
N VAL A 202 4.96 -20.76 22.04
CA VAL A 202 5.10 -20.94 23.49
C VAL A 202 5.86 -22.25 23.66
N LYS A 203 7.11 -22.19 24.12
CA LYS A 203 7.73 -23.34 24.77
C LYS A 203 7.14 -23.42 26.16
N HIS A 204 6.39 -24.46 26.43
CA HIS A 204 6.19 -24.94 27.79
C HIS A 204 7.24 -26.01 28.03
N ASP A 205 8.18 -25.72 28.93
CA ASP A 205 8.97 -26.72 29.63
C ASP A 205 8.12 -27.35 30.74
#